data_AF-A0A0D2M8G5-F1
#
_entry.id   AF-A0A0D2M8G5-F1
#
_cell.length_a   1.000
_cell.length_b   1.000
_cell.length_c   1.000
_cell.angle_alpha   90.00
_cell.angle_beta   90.00
_cell.angle_gamma   90.00
#
_symmetry.space_group_name_H-M   'P 1'
#
loop_
_entity.id
_entity.type
_entity.pdbx_description
1 polymer ?
#
loop_
_entity_poly.entity_id
_entity_poly.type
_entity_poly.pdbx_seq_one_letter_code
_entity_poly.pdbx_strand_id
1 'polypeptide(L)'
;MRLHPNSPRFRQLLDLASFYLDFPIDDHTGEPLKEDDVLGRHYEKVTQLQRLFFRHWPQLKDLALSNCAAVDKRDALRRELGALADDELARLVCRQLRLASESDPWAARREFLEEVVVSAYERRRGQRAAINAMPLYPSEAVLWDEAQCGLLGWGGSVDGVSPVSHVGMRV
;
A
#
# COMPACT_ATOMS: atom_id res chain seq x y z
N MET A 1 5.45 13.77 22.83
CA MET A 1 5.36 13.42 21.41
C MET A 1 4.14 12.53 21.16
N ARG A 2 2.98 13.10 20.81
CA ARG A 2 1.88 12.32 20.24
C ARG A 2 1.49 13.03 18.96
N LEU A 3 2.04 12.58 17.84
CA LEU A 3 1.45 12.91 16.55
C LEU A 3 0.04 12.34 16.61
N HIS A 4 -0.97 13.20 16.66
CA HIS A 4 -2.34 12.74 16.66
C HIS A 4 -2.59 12.00 15.33
N PRO A 5 -3.29 10.85 15.32
CA PRO A 5 -3.54 10.09 14.09
C PRO A 5 -4.32 10.87 13.02
N ASN A 6 -4.98 11.97 13.41
CA ASN A 6 -5.65 12.90 12.49
C ASN A 6 -4.80 14.11 12.06
N SER A 7 -3.51 14.16 12.42
CA SER A 7 -2.66 15.28 12.00
C SER A 7 -2.34 15.20 10.49
N PRO A 8 -2.49 16.30 9.73
CA PRO A 8 -2.22 16.31 8.29
C PRO A 8 -0.75 15.97 7.98
N ARG A 9 0.18 16.36 8.85
CA ARG A 9 1.61 16.05 8.73
C ARG A 9 1.91 14.55 8.82
N PHE A 10 1.22 13.83 9.70
CA PHE A 10 1.41 12.38 9.82
C PHE A 10 0.97 11.65 8.55
N ARG A 11 -0.14 12.10 7.92
CA ARG A 11 -0.58 11.55 6.63
C ARG A 11 0.46 11.77 5.54
N GLN A 12 1.02 12.98 5.45
CA GLN A 12 2.07 13.29 4.47
C GLN A 12 3.33 12.41 4.66
N LEU A 13 3.73 12.17 5.92
CA LEU A 13 4.85 11.26 6.21
C LEU A 13 4.52 9.81 5.87
N LEU A 14 3.29 9.37 6.12
CA LEU A 14 2.84 8.04 5.76
C LEU A 14 2.79 7.85 4.23
N ASP A 15 2.33 8.86 3.50
CA ASP A 15 2.32 8.86 2.03
C ASP A 15 3.75 8.74 1.47
N LEU A 16 4.69 9.49 2.05
CA LEU A 16 6.11 9.42 1.69
C LEU A 16 6.71 8.04 2.02
N ALA A 17 6.36 7.47 3.18
CA ALA A 17 6.80 6.13 3.56
C ALA A 17 6.25 5.06 2.61
N SER A 18 4.96 5.13 2.28
CA SER A 18 4.33 4.23 1.30
C SER A 18 5.00 4.33 -0.06
N PHE A 19 5.33 5.55 -0.51
CA PHE A 19 6.03 5.76 -1.77
C PHE A 19 7.39 5.03 -1.82
N TYR A 20 8.17 5.08 -0.74
CA TYR A 20 9.48 4.41 -0.71
C TYR A 20 9.38 2.89 -0.52
N LEU A 21 8.38 2.40 0.23
CA LEU A 21 8.12 0.97 0.35
C LEU A 21 7.74 0.32 -0.98
N ASP A 22 7.07 1.08 -1.84
CA ASP A 22 6.58 0.59 -3.12
C ASP A 22 7.47 0.99 -4.31
N PHE A 23 8.68 1.50 -4.04
CA PHE A 23 9.57 1.95 -5.08
C PHE A 23 10.08 0.77 -5.92
N PRO A 24 9.99 0.81 -7.26
CA PRO A 24 10.36 -0.30 -8.13
C PRO A 24 11.90 -0.42 -8.24
N ILE A 25 12.52 -1.02 -7.22
CA ILE A 25 13.94 -1.39 -7.17
C ILE A 25 14.05 -2.88 -6.87
N ASP A 26 15.07 -3.51 -7.42
CA ASP A 26 15.43 -4.87 -7.05
C ASP A 26 16.22 -4.86 -5.73
N ASP A 27 15.71 -5.53 -4.70
CA ASP A 27 16.33 -5.53 -3.37
C ASP A 27 17.71 -6.22 -3.35
N HIS A 28 18.03 -7.04 -4.36
CA HIS A 28 19.30 -7.76 -4.45
C HIS A 28 20.33 -7.01 -5.30
N THR A 29 19.94 -6.49 -6.46
CA THR A 29 20.88 -5.81 -7.37
C THR A 29 20.90 -4.29 -7.21
N GLY A 30 19.85 -3.71 -6.60
CA GLY A 30 19.66 -2.27 -6.51
C GLY A 30 19.28 -1.61 -7.84
N GLU A 31 19.05 -2.40 -8.90
CA GLU A 31 18.69 -1.87 -10.21
C GLU A 31 17.21 -1.47 -10.26
N PRO A 32 16.85 -0.40 -11.00
CA PRO A 32 15.46 -0.02 -11.18
C PRO A 32 14.72 -1.07 -12.01
N LEU A 33 13.53 -1.47 -11.54
CA LEU A 33 12.67 -2.38 -12.29
C LEU A 33 11.99 -1.65 -13.45
N LYS A 34 11.83 -2.36 -14.58
CA LYS A 34 10.98 -1.87 -15.68
C LYS A 34 9.52 -2.05 -15.33
N GLU A 35 8.66 -1.25 -15.97
CA GLU A 35 7.20 -1.33 -15.77
C GLU A 35 6.65 -2.72 -16.08
N ASP A 36 7.18 -3.39 -17.10
CA ASP A 36 6.78 -4.76 -17.46
C ASP A 36 7.16 -5.77 -16.38
N ASP A 37 8.33 -5.62 -15.74
CA ASP A 37 8.77 -6.51 -14.66
C ASP A 37 7.91 -6.32 -13.40
N VAL A 38 7.53 -5.07 -13.10
CA VAL A 38 6.61 -4.75 -12.00
C VAL A 38 5.23 -5.39 -12.24
N LEU A 39 4.71 -5.28 -13.47
CA LEU A 39 3.44 -5.91 -13.86
C LEU A 39 3.53 -7.44 -13.81
N GLY A 40 4.64 -8.01 -14.26
CA GLY A 40 4.90 -9.45 -14.19
C GLY A 40 4.85 -9.97 -12.76
N ARG A 41 5.61 -9.35 -11.84
CA ARG A 41 5.61 -9.70 -10.40
C ARG A 41 4.20 -9.60 -9.79
N HIS A 42 3.43 -8.56 -10.17
CA HIS A 42 2.04 -8.41 -9.70
C HIS A 42 1.14 -9.55 -10.21
N TYR A 43 1.17 -9.86 -11.50
CA TYR A 43 0.34 -10.94 -12.05
C TYR A 43 0.72 -12.32 -11.52
N GLU A 44 2.01 -12.59 -11.27
CA GLU A 44 2.43 -13.82 -10.60
C GLU A 44 1.84 -13.93 -9.20
N LYS A 45 1.90 -12.84 -8.42
CA LYS A 45 1.32 -12.76 -7.07
C LYS A 45 -0.19 -13.02 -7.09
N VAL A 46 -0.91 -12.42 -8.02
CA VAL A 46 -2.36 -12.61 -8.20
C VAL A 46 -2.69 -14.03 -8.67
N THR A 47 -1.90 -14.58 -9.59
CA THR A 47 -2.08 -15.96 -10.06
C THR A 47 -1.88 -16.98 -8.94
N GLN A 48 -0.89 -16.76 -8.07
CA GLN A 48 -0.68 -17.59 -6.88
C GLN A 48 -1.88 -17.53 -5.94
N LEU A 49 -2.45 -16.33 -5.74
CA LEU A 49 -3.67 -16.15 -4.95
C LEU A 49 -4.87 -16.91 -5.56
N GLN A 50 -5.10 -16.78 -6.86
CA GLN A 50 -6.18 -17.48 -7.56
C GLN A 50 -6.05 -19.00 -7.42
N ARG A 51 -4.84 -19.55 -7.55
CA ARG A 51 -4.57 -20.99 -7.36
C ARG A 51 -4.89 -21.44 -5.93
N LEU A 52 -4.55 -20.63 -4.93
CA LEU A 52 -4.82 -20.90 -3.52
C LEU A 52 -6.33 -20.89 -3.25
N PHE A 53 -7.06 -19.89 -3.76
CA PHE A 53 -8.52 -19.82 -3.64
C PHE A 53 -9.21 -20.99 -4.32
N PHE A 54 -8.79 -21.34 -5.54
CA PHE A 54 -9.36 -22.48 -6.26
C PHE A 54 -9.21 -23.81 -5.50
N ARG A 55 -8.07 -24.02 -4.82
CA ARG A 55 -7.78 -25.26 -4.10
C ARG A 55 -8.48 -25.36 -2.75
N HIS A 56 -8.50 -24.28 -1.97
CA HIS A 56 -8.88 -24.33 -0.55
C HIS A 56 -10.27 -23.75 -0.26
N TRP A 57 -10.79 -22.87 -1.13
CA TRP A 57 -11.97 -22.06 -0.83
C TRP A 57 -13.01 -22.20 -1.94
N PRO A 58 -13.96 -23.15 -1.82
CA PRO A 58 -14.98 -23.34 -2.84
C PRO A 58 -15.89 -22.11 -3.00
N GLN A 59 -16.03 -21.29 -1.96
CA GLN A 59 -16.81 -20.06 -1.94
C GLN A 59 -16.18 -18.95 -2.80
N LEU A 60 -14.85 -18.95 -2.96
CA LEU A 60 -14.09 -17.94 -3.71
C LEU A 60 -13.72 -18.42 -5.13
N LYS A 61 -14.34 -19.51 -5.61
CA LYS A 61 -14.04 -20.08 -6.94
C LYS A 61 -14.36 -19.12 -8.07
N ASP A 62 -15.42 -18.34 -7.92
CA ASP A 62 -15.82 -17.36 -8.95
C ASP A 62 -14.75 -16.28 -9.10
N LEU A 63 -14.17 -15.80 -8.00
CA LEU A 63 -13.03 -14.87 -8.03
C LEU A 63 -11.78 -15.55 -8.61
N ALA A 64 -11.51 -16.81 -8.23
CA ALA A 64 -10.36 -17.56 -8.72
C ALA A 64 -10.39 -17.80 -10.25
N LEU A 65 -11.59 -17.89 -10.84
CA LEU A 65 -11.79 -18.09 -12.28
C LEU A 65 -11.97 -16.78 -13.06
N SER A 66 -12.10 -15.65 -12.36
CA SER A 66 -12.26 -14.35 -12.98
C SER A 66 -10.94 -13.81 -13.57
N ASN A 67 -11.05 -12.82 -14.45
CA ASN A 67 -9.88 -12.15 -15.04
C ASN A 67 -9.04 -11.46 -13.96
N CYS A 68 -7.70 -11.52 -14.05
CA CYS A 68 -6.78 -10.81 -13.16
C CYS A 68 -7.14 -9.31 -13.01
N ALA A 69 -7.54 -8.65 -14.10
CA ALA A 69 -7.96 -7.25 -14.05
C ALA A 69 -9.26 -6.99 -13.25
N ALA A 70 -10.09 -8.02 -13.04
CA ALA A 70 -11.25 -7.95 -12.16
C ALA A 70 -10.87 -8.25 -10.71
N VAL A 71 -9.95 -9.20 -10.48
CA VAL A 71 -9.42 -9.55 -9.15
C VAL A 71 -8.64 -8.40 -8.53
N ASP A 72 -7.90 -7.65 -9.34
CA ASP A 72 -7.05 -6.54 -8.87
C ASP A 72 -7.83 -5.32 -8.36
N LYS A 73 -9.16 -5.29 -8.54
CA LYS A 73 -10.00 -4.16 -8.10
C LYS A 73 -10.33 -4.28 -6.62
N ARG A 74 -10.10 -3.18 -5.92
CA ARG A 74 -10.40 -3.01 -4.50
C ARG A 74 -11.82 -3.45 -4.11
N ASP A 75 -12.82 -3.03 -4.89
CA ASP A 75 -14.23 -3.34 -4.63
C ASP A 75 -14.56 -4.82 -4.83
N ALA A 76 -13.94 -5.47 -5.81
CA ALA A 76 -14.12 -6.89 -6.07
C ALA A 76 -13.54 -7.72 -4.92
N LEU A 77 -12.31 -7.42 -4.49
CA LEU A 77 -11.68 -8.09 -3.35
C LEU A 77 -12.51 -7.91 -2.07
N ARG A 78 -12.96 -6.68 -1.77
CA ARG A 78 -13.79 -6.42 -0.58
C ARG A 78 -15.12 -7.17 -0.61
N ARG A 79 -15.77 -7.27 -1.77
CA ARG A 79 -17.04 -7.99 -1.89
C ARG A 79 -16.88 -9.47 -1.60
N GLU A 80 -15.86 -10.11 -2.17
CA GLU A 80 -15.64 -11.54 -2.01
C GLU A 80 -15.08 -11.89 -0.61
N LEU A 81 -14.20 -11.05 -0.05
CA LEU A 81 -13.76 -11.19 1.34
C LEU A 81 -14.92 -10.94 2.32
N GLY A 82 -15.87 -10.07 1.94
CA GLY A 82 -17.11 -9.81 2.65
C GLY A 82 -17.99 -11.06 2.82
N ALA A 83 -17.93 -12.00 1.87
CA ALA A 83 -18.70 -13.24 1.91
C ALA A 83 -18.12 -14.30 2.88
N LEU A 84 -16.86 -14.15 3.29
CA LEU A 84 -16.18 -15.10 4.20
C LEU A 84 -16.52 -14.83 5.66
N ALA A 85 -16.51 -15.89 6.47
CA ALA A 85 -16.61 -15.76 7.92
C ALA A 85 -15.30 -15.22 8.53
N ASP A 86 -15.40 -14.55 9.68
CA ASP A 86 -14.24 -13.90 10.34
C ASP A 86 -13.12 -14.92 10.66
N ASP A 87 -13.48 -16.13 11.12
CA ASP A 87 -12.53 -17.23 11.39
C ASP A 87 -11.86 -17.77 10.11
N GLU A 88 -12.57 -17.73 8.98
CA GLU A 88 -12.06 -18.15 7.68
C GLU A 88 -11.07 -17.13 7.13
N LEU A 89 -11.41 -15.84 7.25
CA LEU A 89 -10.56 -14.72 6.88
C LEU A 89 -9.25 -14.74 7.68
N ALA A 90 -9.32 -14.92 9.01
CA ALA A 90 -8.13 -15.01 9.86
C ALA A 90 -7.21 -16.17 9.44
N ARG A 91 -7.77 -17.35 9.14
CA ARG A 91 -6.99 -18.51 8.66
C ARG A 91 -6.33 -18.24 7.31
N LEU A 92 -7.04 -17.59 6.39
CA LEU A 92 -6.53 -17.23 5.07
C LEU A 92 -5.35 -16.25 5.19
N VAL A 93 -5.53 -15.17 5.95
CA VAL A 93 -4.51 -14.10 6.09
C VAL A 93 -3.29 -14.58 6.89
N CYS A 94 -3.49 -15.23 8.04
CA CYS A 94 -2.39 -15.60 8.93
C CYS A 94 -1.65 -16.88 8.49
N ARG A 95 -2.37 -17.91 8.01
CA ARG A 95 -1.72 -19.20 7.70
C ARG A 95 -1.30 -19.34 6.25
N GLN A 96 -2.17 -18.96 5.32
CA GLN A 96 -1.93 -19.20 3.90
C GLN A 96 -1.15 -18.06 3.26
N LEU A 97 -1.58 -16.82 3.50
CA LEU A 97 -0.94 -15.62 2.95
C LEU A 97 0.23 -15.11 3.79
N ARG A 98 0.27 -15.48 5.08
CA ARG A 98 1.31 -15.08 6.05
C ARG A 98 1.54 -13.56 6.07
N LEU A 99 0.47 -12.78 5.89
CA LEU A 99 0.54 -11.31 5.87
C LEU A 99 0.51 -10.72 7.28
N ALA A 100 -0.09 -11.42 8.24
CA ALA A 100 -0.20 -11.01 9.64
C ALA A 100 0.10 -12.20 10.57
N SER A 101 0.68 -11.94 11.74
CA SER A 101 0.93 -13.00 12.72
C SER A 101 -0.36 -13.37 13.46
N GLU A 102 -0.52 -14.65 13.80
CA GLU A 102 -1.62 -15.11 14.67
C GLU A 102 -1.50 -14.50 16.10
N SER A 103 -0.31 -14.03 16.49
CA SER A 103 -0.07 -13.39 17.78
C SER A 103 -0.50 -11.93 17.85
N ASP A 104 -0.86 -11.31 16.72
CA ASP A 104 -1.16 -9.89 16.68
C ASP A 104 -2.57 -9.60 17.20
N PRO A 105 -2.75 -8.66 18.15
CA PRO A 105 -4.08 -8.25 18.64
C PRO A 105 -5.00 -7.73 17.53
N TRP A 106 -4.41 -7.27 16.42
CA TRP A 106 -5.11 -6.73 15.26
C TRP A 106 -5.62 -7.81 14.32
N ALA A 107 -5.12 -9.04 14.42
CA ALA A 107 -5.57 -10.18 13.62
C ALA A 107 -7.01 -10.62 13.98
N ALA A 108 -7.57 -10.14 15.09
CA ALA A 108 -8.98 -10.35 15.43
C ALA A 108 -9.93 -9.34 14.73
N ARG A 109 -9.40 -8.26 14.16
CA ARG A 109 -10.23 -7.21 13.54
C ARG A 109 -10.44 -7.51 12.06
N ARG A 110 -11.70 -7.81 11.70
CA ARG A 110 -12.11 -8.07 10.33
C ARG A 110 -11.71 -6.95 9.35
N GLU A 111 -12.03 -5.70 9.69
CA GLU A 111 -11.72 -4.53 8.86
C GLU A 111 -10.23 -4.41 8.55
N PHE A 112 -9.37 -4.75 9.52
CA PHE A 112 -7.93 -4.73 9.35
C PHE A 112 -7.46 -5.85 8.42
N LEU A 113 -7.95 -7.08 8.62
CA LEU A 113 -7.61 -8.22 7.78
C LEU A 113 -8.03 -8.01 6.32
N GLU A 114 -9.25 -7.51 6.09
CA GLU A 114 -9.74 -7.17 4.75
C GLU A 114 -8.83 -6.11 4.10
N GLU A 115 -8.49 -5.06 4.84
CA GLU A 115 -7.64 -3.98 4.34
C GLU A 115 -6.22 -4.46 4.03
N VAL A 116 -5.66 -5.37 4.82
CA VAL A 116 -4.34 -5.97 4.59
C VAL A 116 -4.32 -6.78 3.30
N VAL A 117 -5.34 -7.61 3.06
CA VAL A 117 -5.44 -8.40 1.81
C VAL A 117 -5.61 -7.46 0.62
N VAL A 118 -6.50 -6.48 0.74
CA VAL A 118 -6.76 -5.51 -0.32
C VAL A 118 -5.49 -4.72 -0.66
N SER A 119 -4.79 -4.16 0.32
CA SER A 119 -3.55 -3.42 0.12
C SER A 119 -2.43 -4.28 -0.48
N ALA A 120 -2.40 -5.57 -0.15
CA ALA A 120 -1.40 -6.50 -0.70
C ALA A 120 -1.66 -6.87 -2.17
N TYR A 121 -2.92 -6.97 -2.60
CA TYR A 121 -3.30 -7.50 -3.92
C TYR A 121 -3.92 -6.48 -4.88
N GLU A 122 -4.19 -5.27 -4.43
CA GLU A 122 -4.67 -4.19 -5.29
C GLU A 122 -3.62 -3.82 -6.36
N ARG A 123 -4.08 -3.58 -7.59
CA ARG A 123 -3.19 -3.11 -8.65
C ARG A 123 -2.67 -1.71 -8.32
N ARG A 124 -1.35 -1.62 -8.21
CA ARG A 124 -0.64 -0.37 -7.93
C ARG A 124 -0.60 0.54 -9.15
N ARG A 125 -0.64 1.85 -8.91
CA ARG A 125 -0.37 2.85 -9.96
C ARG A 125 1.13 2.88 -10.23
N GLY A 126 1.51 2.89 -11.52
CA GLY A 126 2.91 3.05 -11.89
C GLY A 126 3.46 4.40 -11.43
N GLN A 127 4.72 4.44 -11.02
CA GLN A 127 5.39 5.67 -10.57
C GLN A 127 5.31 6.77 -11.64
N ARG A 128 5.51 6.41 -12.91
CA ARG A 128 5.40 7.35 -14.04
C ARG A 128 3.99 7.93 -14.15
N ALA A 129 2.97 7.11 -13.96
CA ALA A 129 1.58 7.58 -13.95
C ALA A 129 1.30 8.49 -12.76
N ALA A 130 1.88 8.22 -11.59
CA ALA A 130 1.77 9.08 -10.43
C ALA A 130 2.43 10.45 -10.68
N ILE A 131 3.65 10.48 -11.21
CA ILE A 131 4.38 11.71 -11.57
C ILE A 131 3.61 12.50 -12.64
N ASN A 132 3.09 11.83 -13.67
CA ASN A 132 2.33 12.48 -14.74
C ASN A 132 1.00 13.07 -14.26
N ALA A 133 0.43 12.54 -13.18
CA ALA A 133 -0.79 13.07 -12.57
C ALA A 133 -0.53 14.24 -11.62
N MET A 134 0.73 14.52 -11.27
CA MET A 134 1.07 15.66 -10.42
C MET A 134 0.94 16.97 -11.22
N PRO A 135 0.21 17.97 -10.71
CA PRO A 135 0.13 19.27 -11.35
C PRO A 135 1.50 19.94 -11.32
N LEU A 136 1.90 20.54 -12.44
CA LEU A 136 3.16 21.27 -12.54
C LEU A 136 3.21 22.51 -11.64
N TYR A 137 2.05 23.09 -11.35
CA TYR A 137 1.94 24.31 -10.54
C TYR A 137 1.24 24.01 -9.20
N PRO A 138 1.72 24.63 -8.10
CA PRO A 138 1.12 24.47 -6.80
C PRO A 138 -0.27 25.12 -6.77
N SER A 139 -1.20 24.47 -6.06
CA SER A 139 -2.49 25.06 -5.73
C SER A 139 -2.40 25.93 -4.48
N GLU A 140 -3.41 26.74 -4.24
CA GLU A 140 -3.51 27.57 -3.02
C GLU A 140 -3.38 26.73 -1.74
N ALA A 141 -3.93 25.51 -1.72
CA ALA A 141 -3.82 24.60 -0.58
C ALA A 141 -2.37 24.17 -0.29
N VAL A 142 -1.51 24.08 -1.30
CA VAL A 142 -0.08 23.74 -1.14
C VAL A 142 0.72 24.96 -0.72
N LEU A 143 0.43 26.13 -1.30
CA LEU A 143 1.14 27.38 -1.01
C LEU A 143 1.03 27.80 0.47
N TRP A 144 -0.11 27.52 1.10
CA TRP A 144 -0.36 27.85 2.50
C TRP A 144 -0.11 26.68 3.47
N ASP A 145 0.40 25.54 2.99
CA ASP A 145 0.76 24.42 3.86
C ASP A 145 2.14 24.65 4.50
N GLU A 146 2.13 25.03 5.78
CA GLU A 146 3.35 25.25 6.58
C GLU A 146 4.26 24.01 6.66
N ALA A 147 3.74 22.81 6.45
CA ALA A 147 4.54 21.58 6.49
C ALA A 147 5.38 21.39 5.22
N GLN A 148 4.91 21.88 4.07
CA GLN A 148 5.59 21.73 2.77
C GLN A 148 6.32 23.00 2.37
N CYS A 149 5.69 24.15 2.54
CA CYS A 149 6.29 25.46 2.31
C CYS A 149 6.80 26.02 3.64
N GLY A 150 8.09 25.82 3.91
CA GLY A 150 8.74 26.42 5.06
C GLY A 150 8.78 27.95 4.95
N LEU A 151 7.92 28.65 5.69
CA LEU A 151 7.99 30.11 5.79
C LEU A 151 9.23 30.57 6.59
N LEU A 152 9.66 31.82 6.40
CA LEU A 152 10.89 32.45 6.91
C LEU A 152 11.17 32.37 8.44
N GLY A 153 10.31 31.71 9.23
CA GLY A 153 10.47 31.46 10.67
C GLY A 153 10.92 30.05 11.06
N TRP A 154 11.33 29.20 10.10
CA TRP A 154 11.83 27.85 10.40
C TRP A 154 13.20 27.89 11.11
N GLY A 155 13.18 27.89 12.44
CA GLY A 155 14.36 27.98 13.32
C GLY A 155 15.19 26.70 13.47
N GLY A 156 15.01 25.70 12.59
CA GLY A 156 15.82 24.47 12.58
C GLY A 156 15.75 23.62 13.86
N SER A 157 14.81 23.85 14.77
CA SER A 157 14.72 23.10 16.02
C SER A 157 14.29 21.65 15.77
N VAL A 158 14.92 20.77 16.54
CA VAL A 158 14.86 19.31 16.68
C VAL A 158 13.47 18.66 16.86
N ASP A 159 12.37 19.40 16.65
CA ASP A 159 11.01 18.96 17.00
C ASP A 159 10.02 18.87 15.81
N GLY A 160 10.44 19.21 14.58
CA GLY A 160 9.57 19.18 13.40
C GLY A 160 10.12 18.35 12.25
N VAL A 161 9.75 17.06 12.17
CA VAL A 161 10.01 16.25 10.97
C VAL A 161 9.17 16.82 9.84
N SER A 162 9.84 17.39 8.84
CA SER A 162 9.20 17.87 7.61
C SER A 162 9.08 16.71 6.60
N PRO A 163 7.93 16.54 5.92
CA PRO A 163 7.73 15.50 4.89
C PRO A 163 8.40 15.87 3.56
N VAL A 164 9.61 16.42 3.62
CA VAL A 164 10.38 16.87 2.45
C VAL A 164 11.50 15.88 2.18
N SER A 165 11.77 15.62 0.91
CA SER A 165 12.88 14.77 0.47
C SER A 165 14.21 15.39 0.94
N HIS A 166 15.00 14.64 1.71
CA HIS A 166 16.30 15.10 2.17
C HIS A 166 17.37 14.77 1.13
N VAL A 167 18.19 15.77 0.77
CA VAL A 167 19.37 15.56 -0.07
C VAL A 167 20.52 15.17 0.84
N GLY A 168 20.93 13.90 0.77
CA GLY A 168 22.06 13.35 1.52
C GLY A 168 22.80 12.31 0.68
N MET A 169 24.10 12.16 0.92
CA MET A 169 24.89 11.10 0.30
C MET A 169 24.41 9.74 0.82
N ARG A 170 24.00 8.86 -0.09
CA ARG A 170 23.84 7.43 0.19
C ARG A 170 25.22 6.80 -0.04
N VAL A 171 25.92 6.46 1.04
CA VAL A 171 27.23 5.79 1.03
C VAL A 171 27.02 4.29 1.01
#